data_AF-A0A2E4KK44-F1
#
_entry.id   AF-A0A2E4KK44-F1
#
_cell.length_a   1.000
_cell.length_b   1.000
_cell.length_c   1.000
_cell.angle_alpha   90.00
_cell.angle_beta   90.00
_cell.angle_gamma   90.00
#
_symmetry.space_group_name_H-M   'P 1'
#
loop_
_entity.id
_entity.type
_entity.pdbx_description
1 polymer ?
#
loop_
_entity_poly.entity_id
_entity_poly.type
_entity_poly.pdbx_seq_one_letter_code
_entity_poly.pdbx_strand_id
1 'polypeptide(L)'
;MIQRALFPMRLDEFLNPMPQFIANNGVQVHRPTRRCMAPLAQPLSSEEEAALEEGCTLFDAGKFWHAHESWEDLWNDLKRRSATAEEVLLIQGLIQTAALLLHHQRKNRGGVEKQWAKLKPKLDGWTTAWGLDIAAHLVTIQRYADDAGEWTLTAEHHQLPRA
;
A
#
# COMPACT_ATOMS: atom_id res chain seq x y z
N MET A 1 15.57 16.10 -24.19
CA MET A 1 15.88 15.88 -22.76
C MET A 1 15.43 17.09 -21.97
N ILE A 2 14.20 17.08 -21.44
CA ILE A 2 13.76 18.07 -20.45
C ILE A 2 12.95 17.30 -19.40
N GLN A 3 13.52 17.21 -18.20
CA GLN A 3 12.84 16.78 -16.98
C GLN A 3 11.67 17.75 -16.72
N ARG A 4 10.42 17.25 -16.73
CA ARG A 4 9.27 18.01 -16.22
C ARG A 4 9.29 17.96 -14.69
N ALA A 5 10.10 18.83 -14.09
CA ALA A 5 9.88 19.26 -12.72
C ALA A 5 8.79 20.33 -12.73
N LEU A 6 7.57 19.96 -12.36
CA LEU A 6 6.51 20.87 -11.88
C LEU A 6 5.50 20.01 -11.11
N PHE A 7 5.74 19.82 -9.80
CA PHE A 7 4.74 19.29 -8.87
C PHE A 7 4.26 20.41 -7.94
N PRO A 8 3.45 21.39 -8.41
CA PRO A 8 2.72 22.29 -7.53
C PRO A 8 1.34 21.67 -7.25
N MET A 9 1.29 20.51 -6.58
CA MET A 9 0.03 19.89 -6.18
C MET A 9 -0.10 19.93 -4.65
N ARG A 10 -1.26 20.41 -4.18
CA ARG A 10 -1.57 20.63 -2.78
C ARG A 10 -1.85 19.30 -2.07
N LEU A 11 -1.40 19.18 -0.81
CA LEU A 11 -1.46 17.98 0.04
C LEU A 11 -2.90 17.41 0.18
N ASP A 12 -3.88 18.27 0.03
CA ASP A 12 -5.32 18.08 0.13
C ASP A 12 -5.97 17.41 -1.10
N GLU A 13 -5.36 17.50 -2.30
CA GLU A 13 -5.87 16.81 -3.50
C GLU A 13 -5.39 15.35 -3.64
N PHE A 14 -4.33 14.96 -2.91
CA PHE A 14 -3.73 13.61 -2.98
C PHE A 14 -4.58 12.50 -2.34
N LEU A 15 -5.63 12.87 -1.63
CA LEU A 15 -6.50 11.94 -0.92
C LEU A 15 -7.94 12.41 -1.12
N ASN A 16 -8.45 12.32 -2.36
CA ASN A 16 -9.86 11.99 -2.47
C ASN A 16 -10.07 10.80 -1.50
N PRO A 17 -10.99 10.85 -0.53
CA PRO A 17 -11.10 9.76 0.41
C PRO A 17 -11.34 8.49 -0.40
N MET A 18 -10.32 7.63 -0.49
CA MET A 18 -10.48 6.19 -0.67
C MET A 18 -11.75 5.86 0.10
N PRO A 19 -12.86 5.45 -0.56
CA PRO A 19 -14.10 5.23 0.14
C PRO A 19 -13.79 4.31 1.29
N GLN A 20 -13.83 4.87 2.50
CA GLN A 20 -13.55 4.09 3.69
C GLN A 20 -14.71 3.14 3.76
N PHE A 21 -14.45 1.85 3.60
CA PHE A 21 -15.43 0.87 4.03
C PHE A 21 -15.58 1.10 5.53
N ILE A 22 -16.67 1.76 5.94
CA ILE A 22 -17.03 1.90 7.34
C ILE A 22 -17.25 0.47 7.82
N ALA A 23 -16.32 -0.03 8.64
CA ALA A 23 -16.57 -1.22 9.43
C ALA A 23 -17.78 -0.89 10.31
N ASN A 24 -18.92 -1.46 9.97
CA ASN A 24 -20.17 -1.24 10.67
C ASN A 24 -19.99 -1.75 12.12
N ASN A 25 -19.94 -0.83 13.08
CA ASN A 25 -19.86 -1.15 14.50
C ASN A 25 -21.21 -1.71 14.95
N GLY A 26 -21.31 -3.03 15.11
CA GLY A 26 -22.50 -3.64 15.69
C GLY A 26 -22.56 -5.15 15.46
N VAL A 27 -21.87 -5.89 16.33
CA VAL A 27 -22.24 -7.17 16.98
C VAL A 27 -20.94 -7.89 17.33
N GLN A 28 -20.61 -7.92 18.63
CA GLN A 28 -19.60 -8.82 19.15
C GLN A 28 -20.14 -10.25 19.10
N VAL A 29 -19.87 -10.95 18.00
CA VAL A 29 -19.90 -12.41 17.98
C VAL A 29 -18.49 -12.89 18.26
N HIS A 30 -18.29 -13.45 19.46
CA HIS A 30 -17.09 -14.22 19.78
C HIS A 30 -16.92 -15.32 18.73
N ARG A 31 -16.01 -15.10 17.78
CA ARG A 31 -15.63 -16.10 16.79
C ARG A 31 -14.59 -17.03 17.44
N PRO A 32 -14.75 -18.36 17.33
CA PRO A 32 -13.73 -19.28 17.80
C PRO A 32 -12.44 -19.00 17.01
N THR A 33 -11.30 -19.02 17.70
CA THR A 33 -9.95 -18.88 17.15
C THR A 33 -9.80 -19.78 15.94
N ARG A 34 -9.99 -19.20 14.74
CA ARG A 34 -9.64 -19.87 13.49
C ARG A 34 -8.15 -20.11 13.54
N ARG A 35 -7.75 -21.34 13.26
CA ARG A 35 -6.37 -21.69 12.96
C ARG A 35 -5.86 -20.70 11.91
N CYS A 36 -4.92 -19.84 12.30
CA CYS A 36 -4.41 -18.74 11.49
C CYS A 36 -3.58 -19.29 10.32
N MET A 37 -4.22 -19.74 9.26
CA MET A 37 -3.55 -19.86 7.97
C MET A 37 -3.47 -18.45 7.39
N ALA A 38 -2.27 -18.05 6.98
CA ALA A 38 -2.08 -16.81 6.23
C ALA A 38 -2.97 -16.85 4.97
N PRO A 39 -3.58 -15.71 4.57
CA PRO A 39 -4.29 -15.63 3.30
C PRO A 39 -3.36 -15.98 2.14
N LEU A 40 -3.93 -16.57 1.09
CA LEU A 40 -3.25 -16.90 -0.15
C LEU A 40 -3.92 -16.12 -1.28
N ALA A 41 -3.14 -15.32 -2.00
CA ALA A 41 -3.64 -14.55 -3.13
C ALA A 41 -3.80 -15.47 -4.35
N GLN A 42 -4.88 -15.29 -5.10
CA GLN A 42 -5.08 -16.00 -6.35
C GLN A 42 -4.12 -15.44 -7.42
N PRO A 43 -3.75 -16.24 -8.42
CA PRO A 43 -2.96 -15.75 -9.55
C PRO A 43 -3.64 -14.56 -10.22
N LEU A 44 -2.83 -13.60 -10.64
CA LEU A 44 -3.27 -12.44 -11.42
C LEU A 44 -3.40 -12.85 -12.91
N SER A 45 -4.24 -12.13 -13.66
CA SER A 45 -4.16 -12.19 -15.13
C SER A 45 -2.86 -11.56 -15.64
N SER A 46 -2.52 -11.74 -16.90
CA SER A 46 -1.32 -11.12 -17.48
C SER A 46 -1.37 -9.59 -17.45
N GLU A 47 -2.55 -8.98 -17.63
CA GLU A 47 -2.74 -7.54 -17.52
C GLU A 47 -2.58 -7.06 -16.08
N GLU A 48 -3.14 -7.79 -15.12
CA GLU A 48 -3.02 -7.47 -13.69
C GLU A 48 -1.58 -7.62 -13.18
N GLU A 49 -0.86 -8.64 -13.65
CA GLU A 49 0.56 -8.85 -13.35
C GLU A 49 1.41 -7.71 -13.92
N ALA A 50 1.15 -7.28 -15.15
CA ALA A 50 1.83 -6.14 -15.75
C ALA A 50 1.59 -4.84 -14.97
N ALA A 51 0.35 -4.59 -14.52
CA ALA A 51 0.03 -3.43 -13.69
C ALA A 51 0.72 -3.51 -12.31
N LEU A 52 0.77 -4.69 -11.69
CA LEU A 52 1.50 -4.88 -10.44
C LEU A 52 3.00 -4.58 -10.61
N GLU A 53 3.61 -5.12 -11.66
CA GLU A 53 5.04 -4.99 -11.95
C GLU A 53 5.43 -3.56 -12.32
N GLU A 54 4.59 -2.84 -13.08
CA GLU A 54 4.78 -1.42 -13.36
C GLU A 54 4.80 -0.61 -12.06
N GLY A 55 3.80 -0.80 -11.20
CA GLY A 55 3.75 -0.12 -9.90
C GLY A 55 4.95 -0.48 -9.01
N CYS A 56 5.38 -1.74 -9.01
CA CYS A 56 6.59 -2.19 -8.31
C CYS A 56 7.85 -1.49 -8.83
N THR A 57 8.02 -1.39 -10.14
CA THR A 57 9.16 -0.73 -10.78
C THR A 57 9.20 0.76 -10.45
N LEU A 58 8.05 1.43 -10.50
CA LEU A 58 7.92 2.84 -10.14
C LEU A 58 8.20 3.06 -8.65
N PHE A 59 7.73 2.17 -7.80
CA PHE A 59 7.93 2.21 -6.36
C PHE A 59 9.41 2.10 -6.00
N ASP A 60 10.11 1.10 -6.55
CA ASP A 60 11.54 0.89 -6.31
C ASP A 60 12.41 2.02 -6.87
N ALA A 61 11.89 2.81 -7.81
CA ALA A 61 12.51 4.02 -8.33
C ALA A 61 12.19 5.29 -7.49
N GLY A 62 11.53 5.14 -6.34
CA GLY A 62 11.10 6.26 -5.49
C GLY A 62 9.99 7.12 -6.08
N LYS A 63 9.35 6.68 -7.18
CA LYS A 63 8.25 7.39 -7.85
C LYS A 63 6.91 7.01 -7.24
N PHE A 64 6.77 7.18 -5.93
CA PHE A 64 5.63 6.67 -5.16
C PHE A 64 4.26 7.12 -5.68
N TRP A 65 4.14 8.36 -6.18
CA TRP A 65 2.89 8.80 -6.79
C TRP A 65 2.54 8.00 -8.06
N HIS A 66 3.51 7.71 -8.92
CA HIS A 66 3.23 6.94 -10.14
C HIS A 66 2.92 5.47 -9.79
N ALA A 67 3.59 4.92 -8.77
CA ALA A 67 3.27 3.59 -8.25
C ALA A 67 1.84 3.52 -7.68
N HIS A 68 1.41 4.56 -6.97
CA HIS A 68 0.03 4.70 -6.48
C HIS A 68 -0.98 4.61 -7.62
N GLU A 69 -0.82 5.41 -8.68
CA GLU A 69 -1.75 5.40 -9.82
C GLU A 69 -1.81 4.02 -10.50
N SER A 70 -0.65 3.41 -10.76
CA SER A 70 -0.58 2.08 -11.38
C SER A 70 -1.28 1.00 -10.54
N TRP A 71 -1.14 1.08 -9.21
CA TRP A 71 -1.86 0.17 -8.32
C TRP A 71 -3.34 0.49 -8.13
N GLU A 72 -3.80 1.75 -8.34
CA GLU A 72 -5.23 2.05 -8.41
C GLU A 72 -5.91 1.38 -9.61
N ASP A 73 -5.24 1.32 -10.76
CA ASP A 73 -5.73 0.59 -11.93
C ASP A 73 -5.90 -0.91 -11.62
N LEU A 74 -4.86 -1.54 -11.03
CA LEU A 74 -4.95 -2.92 -10.56
C LEU A 74 -6.09 -3.11 -9.54
N TRP A 75 -6.27 -2.17 -8.60
CA TRP A 75 -7.37 -2.24 -7.65
C TRP A 75 -8.75 -2.18 -8.33
N ASN A 76 -8.89 -1.37 -9.38
CA ASN A 76 -10.12 -1.30 -10.17
C ASN A 76 -10.41 -2.62 -10.90
N ASP A 77 -9.39 -3.27 -11.45
CA ASP A 77 -9.55 -4.54 -12.14
C ASP A 77 -9.85 -5.70 -11.19
N LEU A 78 -9.21 -5.75 -10.02
CA LEU A 78 -9.54 -6.70 -8.95
C LEU A 78 -11.01 -6.57 -8.53
N LYS A 79 -11.53 -5.35 -8.38
CA LYS A 79 -12.97 -5.13 -8.10
C LYS A 79 -13.84 -5.61 -9.25
N ARG A 80 -13.47 -5.31 -10.49
CA ARG A 80 -14.24 -5.67 -11.70
C ARG A 80 -14.40 -7.18 -11.83
N ARG A 81 -13.35 -7.95 -11.52
CA ARG A 81 -13.40 -9.42 -11.53
C ARG A 81 -13.91 -10.04 -10.24
N SER A 82 -14.39 -9.24 -9.28
CA SER A 82 -14.88 -9.70 -7.97
C SER A 82 -13.85 -10.54 -7.20
N ALA A 83 -12.60 -10.06 -7.15
CA ALA A 83 -11.55 -10.64 -6.30
C ALA A 83 -11.98 -10.69 -4.83
N THR A 84 -11.28 -11.50 -4.03
CA THR A 84 -11.59 -11.64 -2.59
C THR A 84 -11.41 -10.32 -1.86
N ALA A 85 -12.11 -10.15 -0.72
CA ALA A 85 -11.97 -8.95 0.09
C ALA A 85 -10.52 -8.78 0.58
N GLU A 86 -9.84 -9.88 0.89
CA GLU A 86 -8.44 -9.92 1.32
C GLU A 86 -7.48 -9.41 0.24
N GLU A 87 -7.67 -9.79 -1.03
CA GLU A 87 -6.87 -9.30 -2.17
C GLU A 87 -7.11 -7.80 -2.43
N VAL A 88 -8.36 -7.36 -2.33
CA VAL A 88 -8.72 -5.94 -2.45
C VAL A 88 -8.11 -5.12 -1.32
N LEU A 89 -8.09 -5.64 -0.09
CA LEU A 89 -7.42 -4.99 1.04
C LEU A 89 -5.90 -4.98 0.85
N LEU A 90 -5.30 -6.06 0.35
CA LEU A 90 -3.87 -6.15 0.07
C LEU A 90 -3.40 -5.03 -0.87
N ILE A 91 -4.03 -4.87 -2.04
CA ILE A 91 -3.64 -3.81 -2.98
C ILE A 91 -3.85 -2.41 -2.41
N GLN A 92 -4.93 -2.20 -1.63
CA GLN A 92 -5.14 -0.94 -0.92
C GLN A 92 -4.05 -0.67 0.12
N GLY A 93 -3.49 -1.70 0.73
CA GLY A 93 -2.34 -1.60 1.63
C GLY A 93 -1.10 -1.09 0.89
N LEU A 94 -0.80 -1.65 -0.29
CA LEU A 94 0.32 -1.20 -1.13
C LEU A 94 0.15 0.25 -1.61
N ILE A 95 -1.04 0.62 -2.09
CA ILE A 95 -1.41 2.00 -2.46
C ILE A 95 -1.15 2.97 -1.29
N GLN A 96 -1.59 2.60 -0.09
CA GLN A 96 -1.40 3.41 1.11
C GLN A 96 0.06 3.45 1.56
N THR A 97 0.85 2.39 1.33
CA THR A 97 2.31 2.43 1.52
C THR A 97 2.95 3.49 0.63
N ALA A 98 2.62 3.53 -0.66
CA ALA A 98 3.15 4.55 -1.56
C ALA A 98 2.81 5.97 -1.07
N ALA A 99 1.58 6.18 -0.62
CA ALA A 99 1.16 7.45 -0.01
C ALA A 99 1.92 7.76 1.31
N LEU A 100 2.18 6.75 2.16
CA LEU A 100 2.97 6.90 3.38
C LEU A 100 4.38 7.39 3.06
N LEU A 101 5.07 6.73 2.13
CA LEU A 101 6.45 7.09 1.76
C LEU A 101 6.52 8.45 1.08
N LEU A 102 5.52 8.83 0.28
CA LEU A 102 5.43 10.19 -0.26
C LEU A 102 5.26 11.24 0.86
N HIS A 103 4.48 10.95 1.89
CA HIS A 103 4.39 11.82 3.07
C HIS A 103 5.70 11.85 3.86
N HIS A 104 6.41 10.73 3.95
CA HIS A 104 7.74 10.66 4.58
C HIS A 104 8.77 11.52 3.85
N GLN A 105 8.86 11.43 2.51
CA GLN A 105 9.70 12.31 1.66
C GLN A 105 9.44 13.80 1.92
N ARG A 106 8.18 14.15 2.15
CA ARG A 106 7.72 15.53 2.39
C ARG A 106 7.80 15.95 3.86
N LYS A 107 8.31 15.09 4.74
CA LYS A 107 8.39 15.30 6.20
C LYS A 107 7.04 15.65 6.82
N ASN A 108 5.96 15.05 6.31
CA ASN A 108 4.61 15.23 6.82
C ASN A 108 4.25 14.13 7.82
N ARG A 109 4.55 14.37 9.10
CA ARG A 109 4.30 13.40 10.20
C ARG A 109 2.85 12.94 10.27
N GLY A 110 1.90 13.88 10.29
CA GLY A 110 0.47 13.53 10.38
C GLY A 110 -0.03 12.72 9.17
N GLY A 111 0.55 12.94 7.99
CA GLY A 111 0.28 12.12 6.81
C GLY A 111 0.80 10.69 6.95
N VAL A 112 2.04 10.52 7.44
CA VAL A 112 2.64 9.21 7.71
C VAL A 112 1.82 8.42 8.74
N GLU A 113 1.53 9.02 9.90
CA GLU A 113 0.75 8.39 10.97
C GLU A 113 -0.65 7.97 10.49
N LYS A 114 -1.32 8.84 9.72
CA LYS A 114 -2.64 8.55 9.15
C LYS A 114 -2.63 7.39 8.16
N GLN A 115 -1.63 7.31 7.28
CA GLN A 115 -1.55 6.19 6.34
C GLN A 115 -1.14 4.89 7.03
N TRP A 116 -0.21 4.96 7.98
CA TRP A 116 0.20 3.81 8.78
C TRP A 116 -0.97 3.13 9.47
N ALA A 117 -1.82 3.91 10.15
CA ALA A 117 -3.01 3.40 10.85
C ALA A 117 -4.01 2.67 9.93
N LYS A 118 -4.03 3.02 8.65
CA LYS A 118 -4.92 2.40 7.65
C LYS A 118 -4.31 1.18 6.97
N LEU A 119 -3.03 1.26 6.61
CA LEU A 119 -2.38 0.23 5.82
C LEU A 119 -1.99 -0.98 6.67
N LYS A 120 -1.57 -0.76 7.92
CA LYS A 120 -1.12 -1.85 8.80
C LYS A 120 -2.15 -2.98 8.86
N PRO A 121 -3.43 -2.77 9.24
CA PRO A 121 -4.40 -3.85 9.34
C PRO A 121 -4.74 -4.53 8.00
N LYS A 122 -4.35 -3.95 6.85
CA LYS A 122 -4.57 -4.54 5.53
C LYS A 122 -3.47 -5.53 5.14
N LEU A 123 -2.24 -5.25 5.56
CA LEU A 123 -1.07 -6.08 5.28
C LEU A 123 -0.80 -7.10 6.39
N ASP A 124 -1.28 -6.85 7.61
CA ASP A 124 -1.12 -7.75 8.75
C ASP A 124 -1.70 -9.15 8.44
N GLY A 125 -0.91 -10.18 8.73
CA GLY A 125 -1.29 -11.58 8.51
C GLY A 125 -0.91 -12.15 7.14
N TRP A 126 -0.56 -11.32 6.16
CA TRP A 126 0.04 -11.77 4.90
C TRP A 126 1.51 -12.16 5.09
N THR A 127 1.93 -13.24 4.43
CA THR A 127 3.35 -13.61 4.31
C THR A 127 3.88 -13.20 2.95
N THR A 128 3.40 -13.86 1.89
CA THR A 128 3.78 -13.57 0.51
C THR A 128 2.53 -13.44 -0.36
N ALA A 129 2.58 -12.61 -1.39
CA ALA A 129 1.51 -12.47 -2.37
C ALA A 129 2.07 -11.91 -3.68
N TRP A 130 1.66 -12.47 -4.82
CA TRP A 130 2.02 -11.98 -6.16
C TRP A 130 3.52 -11.71 -6.36
N GLY A 131 4.37 -12.60 -5.84
CA GLY A 131 5.84 -12.48 -5.92
C GLY A 131 6.47 -11.49 -4.93
N LEU A 132 5.69 -10.93 -4.01
CA LEU A 132 6.14 -9.99 -2.98
C LEU A 132 6.23 -10.66 -1.61
N ASP A 133 7.25 -10.31 -0.84
CA ASP A 133 7.33 -10.62 0.60
C ASP A 133 6.66 -9.49 1.40
N ILE A 134 5.36 -9.69 1.66
CA ILE A 134 4.50 -8.72 2.34
C ILE A 134 4.87 -8.60 3.82
N ALA A 135 5.29 -9.68 4.46
CA ALA A 135 5.69 -9.66 5.86
C ALA A 135 6.97 -8.82 6.06
N ALA A 136 8.00 -9.05 5.25
CA ALA A 136 9.22 -8.24 5.28
C ALA A 136 8.95 -6.78 4.90
N HIS A 137 8.06 -6.56 3.94
CA HIS A 137 7.64 -5.23 3.55
C HIS A 137 6.99 -4.48 4.71
N LEU A 138 6.03 -5.10 5.42
CA LEU A 138 5.32 -4.47 6.54
C LEU A 138 6.28 -4.08 7.68
N VAL A 139 7.24 -4.95 8.01
CA VAL A 139 8.29 -4.65 8.99
C VAL A 139 9.11 -3.44 8.56
N THR A 140 9.44 -3.35 7.27
CA THR A 140 10.23 -2.23 6.74
C THR A 140 9.45 -0.92 6.78
N ILE A 141 8.17 -0.92 6.39
CA ILE A 141 7.33 0.27 6.39
C ILE A 141 7.03 0.77 7.81
N GLN A 142 6.92 -0.11 8.80
CA GLN A 142 6.83 0.29 10.21
C GLN A 142 8.00 1.18 10.62
N ARG A 143 9.23 0.89 10.16
CA ARG A 143 10.41 1.72 10.47
C ARG A 143 10.29 3.14 9.92
N TYR A 144 9.70 3.31 8.74
CA TYR A 144 9.39 4.63 8.19
C TYR A 144 8.29 5.35 8.95
N ALA A 145 7.30 4.62 9.46
CA ALA A 145 6.28 5.19 10.34
C ALA A 145 6.88 5.67 11.68
N ASP A 146 7.78 4.89 12.26
CA ASP A 146 8.46 5.21 13.53
C ASP A 146 9.47 6.35 13.39
N ASP A 147 10.11 6.47 12.23
CA ASP A 147 11.05 7.56 11.90
C ASP A 147 10.34 8.92 11.68
N ALA A 148 9.01 8.94 11.63
CA ALA A 148 8.24 10.16 11.37
C ALA A 148 8.39 11.19 12.50
N GLY A 149 9.18 12.23 12.22
CA GLY A 149 9.53 13.28 13.19
C GLY A 149 11.04 13.43 13.34
N GLU A 150 11.78 12.33 13.18
CA GLU A 150 13.25 12.30 13.20
C GLU A 150 13.82 12.43 11.78
N TRP A 151 13.14 11.84 10.78
CA TRP A 151 13.50 11.92 9.35
C TRP A 151 14.92 11.46 9.05
N THR A 152 15.36 10.39 9.72
CA THR A 152 16.69 9.81 9.57
C THR A 152 16.77 8.85 8.39
N LEU A 153 15.64 8.30 7.96
CA LEU A 153 15.56 7.43 6.79
C LEU A 153 15.35 8.24 5.51
N THR A 154 15.75 7.66 4.39
CA THR A 154 15.48 8.21 3.04
C THR A 154 14.48 7.27 2.37
N ALA A 155 13.30 7.78 2.04
CA ALA A 155 12.22 6.97 1.49
C ALA A 155 12.58 6.39 0.12
N GLU A 156 13.32 7.14 -0.72
CA GLU A 156 13.76 6.72 -2.04
C GLU A 156 14.68 5.48 -2.03
N HIS A 157 15.27 5.14 -0.89
CA HIS A 157 16.09 3.94 -0.75
C HIS A 157 15.28 2.68 -0.46
N HIS A 158 13.98 2.84 -0.18
CA HIS A 158 13.11 1.70 0.08
C HIS A 158 12.79 0.98 -1.23
N GLN A 159 12.94 -0.35 -1.21
CA GLN A 159 12.57 -1.24 -2.30
C GLN A 159 11.59 -2.30 -1.78
N LEU A 160 10.67 -2.74 -2.63
CA LEU A 160 9.76 -3.82 -2.29
C LEU A 160 10.50 -5.16 -2.22
N PRO A 161 10.47 -5.84 -1.07
CA PRO A 161 11.00 -7.19 -0.95
C PRO A 161 10.28 -8.17 -1.89
N ARG A 162 11.05 -8.99 -2.61
CA ARG A 162 10.54 -10.06 -3.49
C ARG A 162 10.61 -11.41 -2.77
N ALA A 163 9.67 -12.30 -3.05
CA ALA A 163 9.53 -13.62 -2.43
C ALA A 163 10.19 -14.75 -3.25
#